data_AF-A0A938SK12-F1
#
_entry.id   AF-A0A938SK12-F1
#
_cell.length_a   1.000
_cell.length_b   1.000
_cell.length_c   1.000
_cell.angle_alpha   90.00
_cell.angle_beta   90.00
_cell.angle_gamma   90.00
#
_symmetry.space_group_name_H-M   'P 1'
#
loop_
_entity.id
_entity.type
_entity.pdbx_description
1 polymer ?
#
loop_
_entity_poly.entity_id
_entity_poly.type
_entity_poly.pdbx_seq_one_letter_code
_entity_poly.pdbx_strand_id
1 'polypeptide(L)'
;MSCAAGKWLAVAFLGLAVRPWFVLAEGTVPADALVPAHGKYSQTYQGDWANLPTGKQLAKHDLGAYTLKDVKGQEARRRFQGQKKVRLAGERLRVSWPKPECDKYRHTLYHFVNCDEALIEDMIVAQADPDYRASSVFFFEDCGT
;
A
#
# COMPACT_ATOMS: atom_id res chain seq x y z
N MET A 1 -44.14 -52.54 20.99
CA MET A 1 -44.67 -53.90 20.76
C MET A 1 -45.46 -53.91 19.46
N SER A 2 -45.36 -55.00 18.72
CA SER A 2 -46.07 -55.37 17.48
C SER A 2 -45.39 -55.05 16.14
N CYS A 3 -44.74 -56.09 15.62
CA CYS A 3 -44.39 -56.37 14.23
C CYS A 3 -45.63 -56.49 13.33
N ALA A 4 -45.43 -56.35 12.01
CA ALA A 4 -45.90 -57.34 11.01
C ALA A 4 -45.38 -57.07 9.58
N ALA A 5 -44.90 -58.16 8.95
CA ALA A 5 -45.00 -58.58 7.54
C ALA A 5 -44.55 -57.61 6.42
N GLY A 6 -43.66 -57.95 5.48
CA GLY A 6 -43.37 -59.26 4.88
C GLY A 6 -44.16 -59.44 3.56
N LYS A 7 -43.50 -59.26 2.41
CA LYS A 7 -43.91 -59.84 1.11
C LYS A 7 -42.74 -59.85 0.10
N TRP A 8 -42.71 -60.90 -0.70
CA TRP A 8 -41.58 -61.44 -1.45
C TRP A 8 -41.57 -61.06 -2.95
N LEU A 9 -40.35 -61.18 -3.52
CA LEU A 9 -39.96 -61.63 -4.88
C LEU A 9 -40.46 -60.90 -6.14
N ALA A 10 -39.50 -60.36 -6.89
CA ALA A 10 -39.32 -60.72 -8.30
C ALA A 10 -37.85 -60.57 -8.71
N VAL A 11 -37.34 -61.57 -9.42
CA VAL A 11 -35.95 -61.76 -9.86
C VAL A 11 -35.81 -61.38 -11.33
N ALA A 12 -34.57 -61.01 -11.68
CA ALA A 12 -33.93 -60.97 -13.00
C ALA A 12 -34.21 -59.76 -13.90
N PHE A 13 -33.13 -59.09 -14.33
CA PHE A 13 -32.67 -59.26 -15.71
C PHE A 13 -31.16 -58.96 -15.82
N LEU A 14 -30.48 -59.82 -16.57
CA LEU A 14 -29.08 -59.72 -16.96
C LEU A 14 -28.79 -58.38 -17.66
N GLY A 15 -27.62 -57.82 -17.36
CA GLY A 15 -26.99 -56.77 -18.17
C GLY A 15 -25.53 -56.62 -17.77
N LEU A 16 -24.66 -57.44 -18.37
CA LEU A 16 -23.22 -57.19 -18.39
C LEU A 16 -22.98 -55.82 -19.05
N ALA A 17 -22.54 -54.84 -18.28
CA ALA A 17 -21.88 -53.65 -18.79
C ALA A 17 -20.47 -53.60 -18.21
N VAL A 18 -19.52 -54.00 -19.06
CA VAL A 18 -18.08 -53.85 -18.84
C VAL A 18 -17.79 -52.38 -18.56
N ARG A 19 -17.40 -52.05 -17.33
CA ARG A 19 -16.94 -50.71 -16.98
C ARG A 19 -15.53 -50.52 -17.54
N PRO A 20 -15.29 -49.58 -18.48
CA PRO A 20 -13.94 -49.25 -18.87
C PRO A 20 -13.25 -48.56 -17.68
N TRP A 21 -12.07 -49.08 -17.39
CA TRP A 21 -11.05 -48.54 -16.50
C TRP A 21 -10.90 -47.03 -16.75
N PHE A 22 -11.00 -46.20 -15.70
CA PHE A 22 -10.56 -44.82 -15.78
C PHE A 22 -9.07 -44.81 -16.12
N VAL A 23 -8.73 -44.40 -17.33
CA VAL A 23 -7.37 -43.96 -17.68
C VAL A 23 -7.29 -42.50 -17.24
N LEU A 24 -6.59 -42.25 -16.13
CA LEU A 24 -6.08 -40.93 -15.81
C LEU A 24 -5.01 -40.60 -16.87
N ALA A 25 -5.40 -39.88 -17.90
CA ALA A 25 -4.44 -39.21 -18.76
C ALA A 25 -3.93 -37.97 -18.00
N GLU A 26 -2.82 -38.12 -17.28
CA GLU A 26 -1.99 -36.98 -16.88
C GLU A 26 -1.42 -36.37 -18.17
N GLY A 27 -2.15 -35.40 -18.72
CA GLY A 27 -1.63 -34.53 -19.75
C GLY A 27 -0.51 -33.67 -19.17
N THR A 28 0.73 -34.09 -19.35
CA THR A 28 1.91 -33.23 -19.13
C THR A 28 1.84 -32.09 -20.13
N VAL A 29 1.42 -30.91 -19.68
CA VAL A 29 1.49 -29.68 -20.47
C VAL A 29 2.99 -29.29 -20.56
N PRO A 30 3.57 -29.19 -21.77
CA PRO A 30 4.96 -28.78 -21.91
C PRO A 30 5.15 -27.37 -21.34
N ALA A 31 6.23 -27.17 -20.56
CA ALA A 31 6.53 -25.92 -19.88
C ALA A 31 6.59 -24.70 -20.83
N ASP A 32 6.86 -24.93 -22.12
CA ASP A 32 6.94 -23.89 -23.15
C ASP A 32 5.57 -23.36 -23.62
N ALA A 33 4.46 -23.97 -23.20
CA ALA A 33 3.10 -23.47 -23.47
C ALA A 33 2.59 -22.45 -22.43
N LEU A 34 3.41 -22.12 -21.41
CA LEU A 34 3.03 -21.24 -20.29
C LEU A 34 3.34 -19.76 -20.53
N VAL A 35 3.88 -19.37 -21.68
CA VAL A 35 4.10 -17.95 -22.00
C VAL A 35 2.98 -17.45 -22.91
N PRO A 36 1.90 -16.87 -22.37
CA PRO A 36 0.90 -16.23 -23.21
C PRO A 36 1.55 -15.09 -24.00
N ALA A 37 1.10 -14.90 -25.24
CA ALA A 37 1.38 -13.71 -26.03
C ALA A 37 1.18 -12.45 -25.16
N HIS A 38 2.13 -11.51 -25.23
CA HIS A 38 2.11 -10.29 -24.44
C HIS A 38 0.70 -9.67 -24.41
N GLY A 39 0.15 -9.52 -23.19
CA GLY A 39 -1.17 -8.93 -22.96
C GLY A 39 -2.30 -9.91 -22.63
N LYS A 40 -2.08 -11.23 -22.62
CA LYS A 40 -3.03 -12.19 -22.03
C LYS A 40 -2.60 -12.59 -20.62
N TYR A 41 -3.03 -11.80 -19.64
CA TYR A 41 -2.88 -12.14 -18.22
C TYR A 41 -3.74 -13.36 -17.87
N SER A 42 -3.22 -14.24 -17.00
CA SER A 42 -3.83 -15.51 -16.64
C SER A 42 -5.29 -15.37 -16.17
N GLN A 43 -6.12 -16.37 -16.46
CA GLN A 43 -7.52 -16.43 -16.00
C GLN A 43 -7.68 -16.40 -14.45
N THR A 44 -6.57 -16.42 -13.72
CA THR A 44 -6.51 -16.22 -12.27
C THR A 44 -7.00 -14.84 -11.82
N TYR A 45 -6.96 -13.82 -12.70
CA TYR A 45 -7.35 -12.45 -12.38
C TYR A 45 -8.73 -12.03 -12.93
N GLN A 46 -9.71 -12.93 -12.95
CA GLN A 46 -11.13 -12.62 -13.28
C GLN A 46 -11.87 -11.85 -12.17
N GLY A 47 -11.17 -11.09 -11.33
CA GLY A 47 -11.80 -10.17 -10.38
C GLY A 47 -12.34 -8.92 -11.09
N ASP A 48 -13.30 -8.23 -10.49
CA ASP A 48 -13.75 -6.92 -10.99
C ASP A 48 -12.70 -5.84 -10.66
N TRP A 49 -11.84 -5.53 -11.63
CA TRP A 49 -10.75 -4.55 -11.49
C TRP A 49 -11.26 -3.13 -11.26
N ALA A 50 -12.54 -2.83 -11.58
CA ALA A 50 -13.11 -1.51 -11.36
C ALA A 50 -13.22 -1.17 -9.86
N ASN A 51 -13.31 -2.21 -9.01
CA ASN A 51 -13.50 -2.08 -7.57
C ASN A 51 -12.20 -2.30 -6.77
N LEU A 52 -11.06 -2.52 -7.43
CA LEU A 52 -9.78 -2.62 -6.75
C LEU A 52 -9.31 -1.23 -6.29
N PRO A 53 -8.86 -1.09 -5.03
CA PRO A 53 -8.32 0.18 -4.57
C PRO A 53 -7.08 0.50 -5.40
N THR A 54 -7.07 1.69 -5.99
CA THR A 54 -5.90 2.16 -6.74
C THR A 54 -4.70 2.29 -5.79
N GLY A 55 -3.47 2.13 -6.30
CA GLY A 55 -2.27 2.39 -5.50
C GLY A 55 -2.28 3.79 -4.86
N LYS A 56 -2.96 4.76 -5.50
CA LYS A 56 -3.21 6.10 -4.97
C LYS A 56 -4.11 6.11 -3.72
N GLN A 57 -5.11 5.24 -3.64
CA GLN A 57 -5.96 5.11 -2.45
C GLN A 57 -5.23 4.38 -1.32
N LEU A 58 -4.44 3.36 -1.63
CA LEU A 58 -3.63 2.65 -0.64
C LEU A 58 -2.51 3.51 -0.06
N ALA A 59 -1.97 4.43 -0.86
CA ALA A 59 -0.96 5.40 -0.41
C ALA A 59 -1.56 6.60 0.36
N LYS A 60 -2.90 6.74 0.42
CA LYS A 60 -3.51 7.78 1.25
C LYS A 60 -3.45 7.35 2.71
N HIS A 61 -2.62 8.05 3.47
CA HIS A 61 -2.66 7.96 4.92
C HIS A 61 -3.88 8.73 5.43
N ASP A 62 -4.68 8.09 6.29
CA ASP A 62 -5.74 8.77 7.03
C ASP A 62 -5.11 9.69 8.06
N LEU A 63 -5.09 10.99 7.77
CA LEU A 63 -4.56 12.01 8.68
C LEU A 63 -5.40 12.13 9.96
N GLY A 64 -6.66 11.67 9.96
CA GLY A 64 -7.52 11.62 11.14
C GLY A 64 -7.11 10.54 12.14
N ALA A 65 -6.38 9.51 11.70
CA ALA A 65 -5.86 8.45 12.57
C ALA A 65 -4.67 8.92 13.44
N TYR A 66 -4.10 10.10 13.15
CA TYR A 66 -2.94 10.64 13.85
C TYR A 66 -3.31 11.88 14.67
N THR A 67 -2.83 11.93 15.92
CA THR A 67 -2.88 13.16 16.71
C THR A 67 -1.78 14.11 16.22
N LEU A 68 -2.17 15.11 15.42
CA LEU A 68 -1.27 16.13 14.88
C LEU A 68 -1.31 17.38 15.77
N LYS A 69 -0.14 17.96 16.04
CA LYS A 69 -0.02 19.26 16.69
C LYS A 69 -0.12 20.37 15.65
N ASP A 70 -1.15 21.20 15.75
CA ASP A 70 -1.28 22.37 14.90
C ASP A 70 -0.23 23.43 15.28
N VAL A 71 0.55 23.87 14.30
CA VAL A 71 1.62 24.85 14.46
C VAL A 71 1.61 25.87 13.33
N LYS A 72 2.00 27.11 13.65
CA LYS A 72 2.30 28.12 12.63
C LYS A 72 3.70 27.89 12.10
N GLY A 73 3.85 27.85 10.78
CA GLY A 73 5.14 27.56 10.12
C GLY A 73 6.27 28.48 10.56
N GLN A 74 5.99 29.77 10.79
CA GLN A 74 7.00 30.73 11.25
C GLN A 74 7.55 30.42 12.64
N GLU A 75 6.72 29.88 13.54
CA GLU A 75 7.07 29.61 14.94
C GLU A 75 7.75 28.24 15.09
N ALA A 76 7.38 27.27 14.26
CA ALA A 76 7.92 25.91 14.31
C ALA A 76 9.21 25.73 13.51
N ARG A 77 9.63 26.73 12.73
CA ARG A 77 10.81 26.64 11.87
C ARG A 77 12.09 26.42 12.67
N ARG A 78 12.90 25.46 12.22
CA ARG A 78 14.21 25.18 12.81
C ARG A 78 15.30 25.24 11.74
N ARG A 79 16.43 25.86 12.12
CA ARG A 79 17.64 25.88 11.30
C ARG A 79 18.76 25.17 12.04
N PHE A 80 19.41 24.24 11.36
CA PHE A 80 20.58 23.51 11.83
C PHE A 80 21.76 23.91 10.95
N GLN A 81 22.86 24.38 11.57
CA GLN A 81 24.03 24.83 10.82
C GLN A 81 25.32 24.29 11.44
N GLY A 82 26.21 23.73 10.61
CA GLY A 82 27.53 23.26 11.03
C GLY A 82 27.49 22.08 12.01
N GLN A 83 26.41 21.31 12.01
CA GLN A 83 26.23 20.20 12.93
C GLN A 83 26.70 18.90 12.29
N LYS A 84 27.62 18.20 12.95
CA LYS A 84 28.09 16.88 12.50
C LYS A 84 26.96 15.87 12.34
N LYS A 85 26.02 15.84 13.29
CA LYS A 85 24.89 14.91 13.26
C LYS A 85 23.63 15.60 13.78
N VAL A 86 22.57 15.60 12.97
CA VAL A 86 21.24 16.10 13.34
C VAL A 86 20.27 14.93 13.36
N ARG A 87 19.50 14.77 14.45
CA ARG A 87 18.45 13.75 14.54
C ARG A 87 17.10 14.41 14.81
N LEU A 88 16.13 14.18 13.93
CA LEU A 88 14.74 14.55 14.11
C LEU A 88 13.91 13.27 14.21
N ALA A 89 13.16 13.12 15.30
CA ALA A 89 12.39 11.90 15.54
C ALA A 89 11.01 12.20 16.16
N GLY A 90 9.98 11.48 15.70
CA GLY A 90 8.67 11.39 16.37
C GLY A 90 7.79 12.65 16.31
N GLU A 91 8.14 13.64 15.49
CA GLU A 91 7.33 14.86 15.36
C GLU A 91 6.12 14.64 14.46
N ARG A 92 4.93 14.99 14.97
CA ARG A 92 3.66 14.90 14.25
C ARG A 92 3.00 16.27 14.22
N LEU A 93 3.20 17.00 13.12
CA LEU A 93 2.85 18.41 13.00
C LEU A 93 1.83 18.61 11.89
N ARG A 94 0.88 19.52 12.12
CA ARG A 94 0.08 20.13 11.07
C ARG A 94 0.47 21.60 10.96
N VAL A 95 1.02 21.99 9.81
CA VAL A 95 1.66 23.28 9.61
C VAL A 95 0.75 24.17 8.76
N SER A 96 0.50 25.39 9.24
CA SER A 96 -0.16 26.44 8.47
C SER A 96 0.78 27.61 8.21
N TRP A 97 0.74 28.15 7.00
CA TRP A 97 1.48 29.35 6.60
C TRP A 97 0.48 30.49 6.34
N PRO A 98 0.33 31.46 7.28
CA PRO A 98 -0.69 32.50 7.20
C PRO A 98 -0.57 33.43 5.98
N LYS A 99 0.57 33.44 5.29
CA LYS A 99 0.77 34.15 4.03
C LYS A 99 1.35 33.17 3.00
N PRO A 100 0.69 32.97 1.85
CA PRO A 100 1.25 32.16 0.78
C PRO A 100 2.32 32.97 0.04
N GLU A 101 3.55 32.99 0.54
CA GLU A 101 4.68 33.55 -0.21
C GLU A 101 5.55 32.41 -0.76
N CYS A 102 6.06 32.57 -1.97
CA CYS A 102 6.93 31.58 -2.62
C CYS A 102 8.41 31.74 -2.22
N ASP A 103 8.71 32.32 -1.05
CA ASP A 103 10.09 32.43 -0.57
C ASP A 103 10.51 31.12 0.08
N LYS A 104 11.37 30.37 -0.63
CA LYS A 104 11.91 29.08 -0.21
C LYS A 104 12.55 29.13 1.18
N TYR A 105 13.32 30.16 1.52
CA TYR A 105 14.04 30.22 2.80
C TYR A 105 13.11 30.60 3.96
N ARG A 106 12.08 31.40 3.68
CA ARG A 106 11.08 31.80 4.68
C ARG A 106 10.00 30.76 4.92
N HIS A 107 9.69 29.96 3.90
CA HIS A 107 8.64 28.95 3.90
C HIS A 107 9.21 27.53 3.87
N THR A 108 10.34 27.34 4.57
CA THR A 108 10.90 26.03 4.89
C THR A 108 10.75 25.74 6.38
N LEU A 109 10.28 24.55 6.75
CA LEU A 109 10.12 24.15 8.16
C LEU A 109 11.45 23.73 8.80
N TYR A 110 12.22 22.84 8.17
CA TYR A 110 13.54 22.41 8.64
C TYR A 110 14.61 22.73 7.61
N HIS A 111 15.56 23.58 7.99
CA HIS A 111 16.66 24.00 7.13
C HIS A 111 18.00 23.51 7.70
N PHE A 112 18.72 22.68 6.95
CA PHE A 112 20.02 22.13 7.29
C PHE A 112 21.09 22.75 6.41
N VAL A 113 22.16 23.26 7.02
CA VAL A 113 23.26 23.94 6.32
C VAL A 113 24.59 23.39 6.83
N ASN A 114 25.46 22.88 5.96
CA ASN A 114 26.76 22.33 6.36
C ASN A 114 26.63 21.26 7.46
N CYS A 115 25.73 20.28 7.28
CA CYS A 115 25.60 19.15 8.18
C CYS A 115 26.18 17.88 7.53
N ASP A 116 26.95 17.08 8.28
CA ASP A 116 27.54 15.85 7.74
C ASP A 116 26.50 14.73 7.64
N GLU A 117 25.67 14.58 8.69
CA GLU A 117 24.63 13.55 8.77
C GLU A 117 23.31 14.12 9.31
N ALA A 118 22.19 13.83 8.64
CA ALA A 118 20.84 14.15 9.09
C ALA A 118 19.96 12.89 9.10
N LEU A 119 19.50 12.48 10.28
CA LEU A 119 18.63 11.33 10.50
C LEU A 119 17.22 11.80 10.81
N ILE A 120 16.26 11.42 9.96
CA ILE A 120 14.84 11.76 10.08
C ILE A 120 14.05 10.48 10.28
N GLU A 121 13.39 10.34 11.43
CA GLU A 121 12.70 9.12 11.85
C GLU A 121 11.28 9.41 12.33
N ASP A 122 10.31 8.58 11.95
CA ASP A 122 8.93 8.60 12.47
C ASP A 122 8.26 9.99 12.49
N MET A 123 8.50 10.78 11.44
CA MET A 123 7.93 12.12 11.30
C MET A 123 6.68 12.13 10.44
N ILE A 124 5.69 12.93 10.84
CA ILE A 124 4.51 13.25 10.06
C ILE A 124 4.40 14.77 10.01
N VAL A 125 4.50 15.35 8.82
CA VAL A 125 4.26 16.77 8.62
C VAL A 125 3.15 16.91 7.58
N ALA A 126 1.99 17.36 8.04
CA ALA A 126 0.85 17.65 7.19
C ALA A 126 0.77 19.16 6.95
N GLN A 127 0.58 19.57 5.70
CA GLN A 127 0.30 20.96 5.39
C GLN A 127 -1.21 21.22 5.50
N ALA A 128 -1.58 22.29 6.19
CA ALA A 128 -2.97 22.73 6.34
C ALA A 128 -3.44 23.63 5.17
N ASP A 129 -2.51 24.30 4.50
CA ASP A 129 -2.85 25.30 3.47
C ASP A 129 -3.31 24.62 2.17
N PRO A 130 -4.43 25.05 1.57
CA PRO A 130 -4.99 24.43 0.36
C PRO A 130 -4.16 24.69 -0.90
N ASP A 131 -3.34 25.73 -0.90
CA ASP A 131 -2.59 26.16 -2.08
C ASP A 131 -1.27 25.40 -2.28
N TYR A 132 -0.77 24.70 -1.27
CA TYR A 132 0.49 23.90 -1.29
C TYR A 132 1.75 24.64 -1.82
N ARG A 133 1.69 25.95 -2.06
CA ARG A 133 2.74 26.73 -2.75
C ARG A 133 3.90 27.15 -1.85
N ALA A 134 3.73 27.10 -0.53
CA ALA A 134 4.61 27.74 0.43
C ALA A 134 5.10 26.78 1.54
N SER A 135 5.68 25.63 1.19
CA SER A 135 5.84 24.55 2.18
C SER A 135 6.93 23.53 1.87
N SER A 136 8.16 23.98 1.68
CA SER A 136 9.26 23.03 1.77
C SER A 136 9.34 22.50 3.20
N VAL A 137 9.19 21.19 3.42
CA VAL A 137 9.29 20.62 4.77
C VAL A 137 10.76 20.52 5.19
N PHE A 138 11.59 19.97 4.31
CA PHE A 138 13.03 19.81 4.55
C PHE A 138 13.82 20.49 3.43
N PHE A 139 14.84 21.25 3.80
CA PHE A 139 15.79 21.84 2.86
C PHE A 139 17.22 21.64 3.36
N PHE A 140 18.06 21.07 2.49
CA PHE A 140 19.47 20.78 2.77
C PHE A 140 20.34 21.62 1.85
N GLU A 141 21.31 22.33 2.42
CA GLU A 141 22.27 23.19 1.74
C GLU A 141 23.67 22.75 2.17
N ASP A 142 24.54 22.46 1.20
CA ASP A 142 25.95 22.10 1.44
C ASP A 142 26.17 20.99 2.49
N CYS A 143 25.31 19.97 2.51
CA CYS A 143 25.41 18.84 3.44
C CYS A 143 26.09 17.62 2.78
N GLY A 144 26.88 16.85 3.55
CA GLY A 144 27.48 15.59 3.09
C GLY A 144 28.83 15.70 2.37
N THR A 145 29.56 16.80 2.53
CA THR A 145 30.94 16.99 2.04
C THR A 145 31.99 16.52 3.02
#